data_AF-A0A4U9VT88-F1
#
_entry.id   AF-A0A4U9VT88-F1
#
_cell.length_a   1.000
_cell.length_b   1.000
_cell.length_c   1.000
_cell.angle_alpha   90.00
_cell.angle_beta   90.00
_cell.angle_gamma   90.00
#
_symmetry.space_group_name_H-M   'P 1'
#
loop_
_entity.id
_entity.type
_entity.pdbx_description
1 polymer ?
#
loop_
_entity_poly.entity_id
_entity_poly.type
_entity_poly.pdbx_seq_one_letter_code
_entity_poly.pdbx_strand_id
1 'polypeptide(L)'
;MLADDDPHKAALVKQFQPMVRLTAQLGAVPEKADTASGKTNGTGPVGFSAALLPLLAAQPDALAVQRQRIQDNPLGNDAYFSASLLLFGQGWDQQRYRFNRQGELQPAWGSQCATSH
;
A
#
# COMPACT_ATOMS: atom_id res chain seq x y z
N MET A 1 -4.21 -0.76 -5.40
CA MET A 1 -4.13 0.56 -6.08
C MET A 1 -5.00 0.55 -7.35
N LEU A 2 -6.23 0.04 -7.28
CA LEU A 2 -7.14 0.06 -8.42
C LEU A 2 -7.87 1.40 -8.50
N ALA A 3 -8.36 1.76 -9.69
CA ALA A 3 -9.23 2.92 -9.88
C ALA A 3 -10.48 2.80 -9.00
N ASP A 4 -11.01 3.92 -8.50
CA ASP A 4 -12.16 3.92 -7.60
C ASP A 4 -13.44 3.39 -8.26
N ASP A 5 -13.54 3.53 -9.58
CA ASP A 5 -14.66 3.07 -10.41
C ASP A 5 -14.45 1.66 -11.01
N ASP A 6 -13.39 0.96 -10.59
CA ASP A 6 -13.17 -0.45 -10.96
C ASP A 6 -14.20 -1.35 -10.24
N PRO A 7 -14.99 -2.16 -10.97
CA PRO A 7 -16.06 -2.97 -10.39
C PRO A 7 -15.57 -4.07 -9.45
N HIS A 8 -14.31 -4.48 -9.54
CA HIS A 8 -13.72 -5.54 -8.73
C HIS A 8 -13.03 -5.02 -7.47
N LYS A 9 -12.70 -3.72 -7.41
CA LYS A 9 -11.99 -3.11 -6.28
C LYS A 9 -12.70 -3.36 -4.95
N ALA A 10 -14.00 -3.15 -4.88
CA ALA A 10 -14.76 -3.31 -3.63
C ALA A 10 -14.70 -4.75 -3.11
N ALA A 11 -14.85 -5.74 -4.00
CA ALA A 11 -14.80 -7.16 -3.63
C ALA A 11 -13.40 -7.56 -3.12
N LEU A 12 -12.35 -7.09 -3.78
CA LEU A 12 -10.97 -7.36 -3.38
C LEU A 12 -10.62 -6.68 -2.04
N VAL A 13 -10.97 -5.40 -1.88
CA VAL A 13 -10.75 -4.67 -0.61
C VAL A 13 -11.49 -5.35 0.54
N LYS A 14 -12.71 -5.87 0.31
CA LYS A 14 -13.47 -6.64 1.29
C LYS A 14 -12.75 -7.94 1.65
N GLN A 15 -12.25 -8.68 0.66
CA GLN A 15 -11.54 -9.95 0.86
C GLN A 15 -10.28 -9.76 1.71
N PHE A 16 -9.55 -8.66 1.53
CA PHE A 16 -8.32 -8.38 2.28
C PHE A 16 -8.51 -7.59 3.59
N GLN A 17 -9.75 -7.34 4.02
CA GLN A 17 -10.02 -6.70 5.33
C GLN A 17 -9.36 -7.39 6.53
N PRO A 18 -9.22 -8.74 6.60
CA PRO A 18 -8.54 -9.38 7.71
C PRO A 18 -7.10 -8.89 7.89
N MET A 19 -6.34 -8.69 6.81
CA MET A 19 -4.97 -8.18 6.86
C MET A 19 -4.92 -6.74 7.38
N VAL A 20 -5.89 -5.93 6.97
CA VAL A 20 -6.03 -4.54 7.43
C VAL A 20 -6.28 -4.49 8.94
N ARG A 21 -7.26 -5.26 9.43
CA ARG A 21 -7.58 -5.32 10.87
C ARG A 21 -6.40 -5.83 11.68
N LEU A 22 -5.71 -6.86 11.18
CA LEU A 22 -4.54 -7.41 11.84
C LEU A 22 -3.41 -6.38 11.93
N THR A 23 -3.15 -5.64 10.85
CA THR A 23 -2.12 -4.60 10.84
C THR A 23 -2.46 -3.46 11.82
N ALA A 24 -3.74 -3.08 11.90
CA ALA A 24 -4.22 -2.10 12.86
C ALA A 24 -4.02 -2.56 14.32
N GLN A 25 -4.24 -3.86 14.60
CA GLN A 25 -4.06 -4.44 15.93
C GLN A 25 -2.59 -4.61 16.33
N LEU A 26 -1.75 -5.07 15.41
CA LEU A 26 -0.32 -5.31 15.67
C LEU A 26 0.54 -4.05 15.58
N GLY A 27 0.02 -2.97 14.97
CA GLY A 27 0.79 -1.76 14.67
C GLY A 27 1.80 -1.92 13.53
N ALA A 28 1.97 -3.13 12.99
CA ALA A 28 2.85 -3.44 11.88
C ALA A 28 2.30 -4.59 11.03
N VAL A 29 2.71 -4.64 9.76
CA VAL A 29 2.38 -5.73 8.85
C VAL A 29 3.18 -6.98 9.25
N PRO A 30 2.56 -8.16 9.38
CA PRO A 30 3.29 -9.39 9.69
C PRO A 30 4.24 -9.79 8.55
N GLU A 31 5.31 -10.51 8.88
CA GLU A 31 6.25 -11.00 7.87
C GLU A 31 5.65 -12.15 7.06
N LYS A 32 4.93 -13.04 7.75
CA LYS A 32 4.32 -14.24 7.16
C LYS A 32 2.88 -14.38 7.62
N ALA A 33 2.02 -14.83 6.72
CA ALA A 33 0.64 -15.18 7.01
C ALA A 33 0.28 -16.48 6.29
N ASP A 34 -0.21 -17.46 7.04
CA ASP A 34 -0.75 -18.70 6.50
C ASP A 34 -2.10 -18.41 5.82
N THR A 35 -2.21 -18.71 4.53
CA THR A 35 -3.39 -18.33 3.73
C THR A 35 -4.63 -19.16 4.05
N ALA A 36 -4.49 -20.33 4.66
CA ALA A 36 -5.61 -21.22 4.99
C ALA A 36 -6.15 -20.94 6.41
N SER A 37 -5.25 -20.73 7.37
CA SER A 37 -5.57 -20.56 8.79
C SER A 37 -5.54 -19.11 9.27
N GLY A 38 -4.90 -18.21 8.52
CA GLY A 38 -4.72 -16.81 8.92
C GLY A 38 -3.69 -16.60 10.03
N LYS A 39 -2.98 -17.64 10.48
CA LYS A 39 -1.92 -17.53 11.49
C LYS A 39 -0.77 -16.71 10.94
N THR A 40 -0.25 -15.79 11.75
CA THR A 40 0.83 -14.89 11.34
C THR A 40 2.07 -15.05 12.20
N ASN A 41 3.23 -14.74 11.63
CA ASN A 41 4.51 -14.84 12.30
C ASN A 41 5.45 -13.73 11.81
N GLY A 42 6.26 -13.21 12.73
CA GLY A 42 7.25 -12.18 12.48
C GLY A 42 6.65 -10.81 12.22
N THR A 43 7.51 -9.81 12.20
CA THR A 43 7.16 -8.44 11.83
C THR A 43 7.82 -8.12 10.51
N GLY A 44 7.02 -7.81 9.49
CA GLY A 44 7.51 -7.54 8.15
C GLY A 44 8.40 -6.30 8.09
N PRO A 45 9.33 -6.23 7.13
CA PRO A 45 10.19 -5.07 6.96
C PRO A 45 9.38 -3.81 6.64
N VAL A 46 10.01 -2.63 6.75
CA VAL A 46 9.34 -1.34 6.51
C VAL A 46 8.70 -1.24 5.12
N GLY A 47 9.25 -1.92 4.12
CA GLY A 47 8.66 -2.00 2.78
C GLY A 47 7.23 -2.58 2.77
N PHE A 48 6.90 -3.48 3.70
CA PHE A 48 5.54 -4.04 3.79
C PHE A 48 4.55 -2.99 4.30
N SER A 49 4.97 -2.15 5.25
CA SER A 49 4.15 -1.02 5.71
C SER A 49 3.83 -0.08 4.56
N ALA A 50 4.81 0.22 3.70
CA ALA A 50 4.58 1.03 2.51
C ALA A 50 3.64 0.35 1.52
N ALA A 51 3.85 -0.93 1.22
CA ALA A 51 3.02 -1.70 0.29
C ALA A 51 1.54 -1.73 0.69
N LEU A 52 1.24 -1.71 1.99
CA LEU A 52 -0.12 -1.79 2.51
C LEU A 52 -0.84 -0.42 2.58
N LEU A 53 -0.12 0.71 2.47
CA LEU A 53 -0.72 2.06 2.54
C LEU A 53 -1.97 2.23 1.66
N PRO A 54 -1.99 1.81 0.38
CA PRO A 54 -3.16 1.99 -0.47
C PRO A 54 -4.40 1.21 -0.01
N LEU A 55 -4.20 0.08 0.65
CA LEU A 55 -5.30 -0.71 1.21
C LEU A 55 -5.78 -0.14 2.54
N LEU A 56 -4.88 0.49 3.30
CA LEU A 56 -5.17 1.21 4.54
C LEU A 56 -5.76 2.61 4.33
N ALA A 57 -5.88 3.08 3.09
CA ALA A 57 -6.38 4.43 2.79
C ALA A 57 -7.79 4.72 3.39
N ALA A 58 -8.60 3.69 3.61
CA ALA A 58 -9.91 3.79 4.24
C ALA A 58 -9.89 3.68 5.79
N GLN A 59 -8.71 3.55 6.41
CA GLN A 59 -8.51 3.43 7.86
C GLN A 59 -7.43 4.42 8.34
N PRO A 60 -7.82 5.67 8.65
CA PRO A 60 -6.89 6.77 8.93
C PRO A 60 -5.89 6.46 10.06
N ASP A 61 -6.35 5.82 11.13
CA ASP A 61 -5.51 5.55 12.30
C ASP A 61 -4.41 4.54 11.98
N ALA A 62 -4.77 3.43 11.32
CA ALA A 62 -3.81 2.40 10.92
C ALA A 62 -2.84 2.93 9.86
N LEU A 63 -3.33 3.76 8.93
CA LEU A 63 -2.54 4.42 7.92
C LEU A 63 -1.49 5.36 8.54
N ALA A 64 -1.88 6.17 9.53
CA ALA A 64 -0.98 7.07 10.23
C ALA A 64 0.15 6.32 10.94
N VAL A 65 -0.17 5.20 11.60
CA VAL A 65 0.84 4.32 12.24
C VAL A 65 1.84 3.78 11.20
N GLN A 66 1.36 3.30 10.05
CA GLN A 66 2.27 2.78 9.01
C GLN A 66 3.12 3.89 8.38
N ARG A 67 2.57 5.09 8.17
CA ARG A 67 3.36 6.26 7.70
C ARG A 67 4.45 6.63 8.69
N GLN A 68 4.13 6.65 9.99
CA GLN A 68 5.11 6.95 11.04
C GLN A 68 6.22 5.90 11.06
N ARG A 69 5.86 4.61 11.00
CA ARG A 69 6.83 3.51 10.94
C ARG A 69 7.80 3.65 9.77
N ILE A 70 7.33 4.12 8.61
CA ILE A 70 8.17 4.37 7.43
C ILE A 70 9.16 5.51 7.68
N GLN A 71 8.75 6.56 8.38
CA GLN A 71 9.63 7.69 8.72
C GLN A 71 10.68 7.29 9.76
N ASP A 72 10.28 6.51 10.78
CA ASP A 72 11.16 6.10 11.87
C ASP A 72 12.19 5.04 11.47
N ASN A 73 11.97 4.34 10.35
CA ASN A 73 12.82 3.25 9.88
C ASN A 73 13.34 3.55 8.47
N PRO A 74 14.29 4.49 8.32
CA PRO A 74 14.88 4.80 7.03
C PRO A 74 15.59 3.58 6.45
N LEU A 75 15.52 3.45 5.13
CA LEU A 75 16.14 2.34 4.42
C LEU A 75 17.67 2.47 4.40
N GLY A 76 18.37 1.38 4.67
CA GLY A 76 19.81 1.26 4.42
C GLY A 76 20.12 1.02 2.94
N ASN A 77 21.40 1.13 2.58
CA ASN A 77 21.86 1.07 1.19
C ASN A 77 21.58 -0.27 0.47
N ASP A 78 21.43 -1.38 1.21
CA ASP A 78 21.21 -2.72 0.64
C ASP A 78 19.73 -3.16 0.67
N ALA A 79 18.79 -2.23 0.91
CA ALA A 79 17.38 -2.54 1.10
C ALA A 79 16.54 -2.47 -0.19
N TYR A 80 17.09 -2.93 -1.33
CA TYR A 80 16.47 -2.80 -2.67
C TYR A 80 14.98 -3.16 -2.71
N PHE A 81 14.61 -4.33 -2.16
CA PHE A 81 13.21 -4.78 -2.20
C PHE A 81 12.28 -3.85 -1.40
N SER A 82 12.71 -3.43 -0.21
CA SER A 82 11.92 -2.49 0.60
C SER A 82 11.87 -1.10 -0.04
N ALA A 83 12.94 -0.67 -0.73
CA ALA A 83 12.98 0.58 -1.49
C ALA A 83 11.95 0.57 -2.63
N SER A 84 11.88 -0.51 -3.40
CA SER A 84 10.88 -0.67 -4.46
C SER A 84 9.45 -0.61 -3.90
N LEU A 85 9.16 -1.34 -2.82
CA LEU A 85 7.84 -1.29 -2.18
C LEU A 85 7.49 0.10 -1.64
N LEU A 86 8.50 0.82 -1.13
CA LEU A 86 8.33 2.19 -0.65
C LEU A 86 7.99 3.15 -1.78
N LEU A 87 8.67 3.06 -2.92
CA LEU A 87 8.37 3.88 -4.11
C LEU A 87 6.93 3.69 -4.59
N PHE A 88 6.45 2.44 -4.67
CA PHE A 88 5.07 2.16 -5.04
C PHE A 88 4.09 2.65 -3.98
N GLY A 89 4.24 2.15 -2.75
CA GLY A 89 3.31 2.41 -1.66
C GLY A 89 3.21 3.88 -1.29
N GLN A 90 4.35 4.48 -0.98
CA GLN A 90 4.44 5.88 -0.58
C GLN A 90 4.21 6.83 -1.76
N GLY A 91 4.64 6.47 -2.97
CA GLY A 91 4.35 7.27 -4.17
C GLY A 91 2.86 7.36 -4.45
N TRP A 92 2.12 6.26 -4.31
CA TRP A 92 0.66 6.27 -4.40
C TRP A 92 0.04 7.07 -3.25
N ASP A 93 0.50 6.87 -2.02
CA ASP A 93 -0.01 7.60 -0.85
C ASP A 93 0.17 9.13 -0.96
N GLN A 94 1.31 9.58 -1.50
CA GLN A 94 1.63 10.98 -1.77
C GLN A 94 1.05 11.52 -3.09
N GLN A 95 0.12 10.79 -3.71
CA GLN A 95 -0.54 11.19 -4.97
C GLN A 95 0.42 11.43 -6.15
N ARG A 96 1.60 10.79 -6.17
CA ARG A 96 2.58 10.94 -7.28
C ARG A 96 2.11 10.27 -8.57
N TYR A 97 1.24 9.27 -8.45
CA TYR A 97 0.60 8.61 -9.59
C TYR A 97 -0.72 7.95 -9.18
N ARG A 98 -1.60 7.69 -10.16
CA ARG A 98 -2.82 6.89 -10.04
C ARG A 98 -2.95 5.94 -11.24
N PHE A 99 -3.92 5.04 -11.18
CA PHE A 99 -4.33 4.22 -12.31
C PHE A 99 -5.79 4.54 -12.64
N ASN A 100 -6.12 4.71 -13.91
CA ASN A 100 -7.51 4.81 -14.34
C ASN A 100 -8.15 3.42 -14.50
N ARG A 101 -9.43 3.39 -14.84
CA ARG A 101 -10.21 2.16 -15.02
C ARG A 101 -9.66 1.23 -16.09
N GLN A 102 -9.01 1.80 -17.11
CA GLN A 102 -8.38 1.06 -18.21
C GLN A 102 -7.00 0.50 -17.81
N GLY A 103 -6.52 0.80 -16.59
CA GLY A 103 -5.22 0.37 -16.10
C GLY A 103 -4.05 1.27 -16.54
N GLU A 104 -4.34 2.41 -17.15
CA GLU A 104 -3.32 3.36 -17.61
C GLU A 104 -2.74 4.14 -16.42
N LEU A 105 -1.43 4.40 -16.47
CA LEU A 105 -0.73 5.19 -15.47
C LEU A 105 -1.06 6.68 -15.65
N GLN A 106 -1.51 7.31 -14.58
CA GLN A 106 -1.74 8.75 -14.48
C GLN A 106 -0.69 9.37 -13.56
N PRO A 107 0.46 9.81 -14.07
CA PRO A 107 1.49 10.44 -13.26
C PRO A 107 1.11 11.89 -12.90
N ALA A 108 1.53 12.35 -11.72
CA ALA A 108 1.36 13.74 -11.29
C ALA A 108 2.50 14.65 -11.80
N TRP A 109 2.97 14.42 -13.02
CA TRP A 109 3.90 15.32 -13.70
C TRP A 109 3.05 16.47 -14.22
N GLY A 110 3.22 17.67 -13.66
CA GLY A 110 2.34 18.82 -13.90
C GLY A 110 1.94 18.97 -15.38
N SER A 111 0.62 19.06 -15.63
CA SER A 111 -0.08 19.47 -16.85
C SER A 111 0.67 19.38 -18.19
N GLN A 112 1.33 18.27 -18.50
CA GLN A 112 1.86 18.03 -19.84
C GLN A 112 1.30 16.71 -20.35
N CYS A 113 0.21 16.86 -21.10
CA CYS A 113 -0.38 15.88 -22.01
C CYS A 113 -0.98 14.63 -21.36
N ALA A 114 -2.16 14.78 -20.75
CA ALA A 114 -3.06 13.65 -20.50
C ALA A 114 -4.32 13.82 -21.36
N THR A 115 -4.33 13.25 -22.57
CA THR A 115 -5.42 12.45 -23.15
C THR A 115 -5.05 12.06 -24.59
N SER A 116 -5.01 10.76 -24.88
CA SER A 116 -5.37 10.25 -26.20
C SER A 116 -6.86 9.90 -26.14
N HIS A 117 -7.59 10.31 -27.18
CA HIS A 117 -9.02 10.09 -27.39
C HIS A 117 -9.42 8.62 -27.47
#